data_AF-A0A512NRG6-F1
#
_entry.id   AF-A0A512NRG6-F1
#
_cell.length_a   1.000
_cell.length_b   1.000
_cell.length_c   1.000
_cell.angle_alpha   90.00
_cell.angle_beta   90.00
_cell.angle_gamma   90.00
#
_symmetry.space_group_name_H-M   'P 1'
#
loop_
_entity.id
_entity.type
_entity.pdbx_description
1 polymer ?
#
loop_
_entity_poly.entity_id
_entity_poly.type
_entity_poly.pdbx_seq_one_letter_code
_entity_poly.pdbx_strand_id
1 'polypeptide(L)'
;MNSRPCLRECHRDTGRATPSCQFIYLVTEFGKAFTVAGFGNKFRDWCNEAGLSHCTARGCRKAGAKMAAESGATAHQFMAIFGRPCARPRSSNANRTLLAEQAMHLLVPREKNKSGA
;
A
#
# COMPACT_ATOMS: atom_id res chain seq x y z
N MET A 1 -13.51 19.97 -28.57
CA MET A 1 -14.08 20.49 -27.31
C MET A 1 -14.65 19.32 -26.49
N ASN A 2 -13.82 18.59 -25.75
CA ASN A 2 -13.62 18.73 -24.30
C ASN A 2 -14.91 18.88 -23.47
N SER A 3 -15.53 17.74 -23.14
CA SER A 3 -16.45 17.59 -22.02
C SER A 3 -16.10 16.27 -21.32
N ARG A 4 -15.09 16.29 -20.44
CA ARG A 4 -14.91 15.23 -19.44
C ARG A 4 -15.42 15.79 -18.12
N PRO A 5 -16.53 15.25 -17.59
CA PRO A 5 -17.12 15.76 -16.36
C PRO A 5 -16.11 15.61 -15.23
N CYS A 6 -15.81 16.74 -14.61
CA CYS A 6 -15.06 16.88 -13.38
C CYS A 6 -15.77 16.03 -12.32
N LEU A 7 -15.31 14.79 -12.12
CA LEU A 7 -15.78 13.93 -11.03
C LEU A 7 -15.37 14.59 -9.70
N ARG A 8 -16.39 15.11 -9.03
CA ARG A 8 -16.40 16.08 -7.93
C ARG A 8 -16.10 15.45 -6.57
N GLU A 9 -15.39 14.32 -6.53
CA GLU A 9 -15.31 13.44 -5.35
C GLU A 9 -13.88 13.15 -4.83
N CYS A 10 -12.84 13.85 -5.28
CA CYS A 10 -11.44 13.50 -4.95
C CYS A 10 -10.87 14.02 -3.60
N HIS A 11 -11.62 14.71 -2.73
CA HIS A 11 -11.01 15.54 -1.68
C HIS A 11 -11.60 15.52 -0.26
N ARG A 12 -12.28 14.46 0.20
CA ARG A 12 -12.93 14.57 1.52
C ARG A 12 -11.99 14.48 2.74
N ASP A 13 -10.83 13.82 2.66
CA ASP A 13 -10.00 13.57 3.88
C ASP A 13 -8.51 14.00 3.82
N THR A 14 -7.99 14.49 2.69
CA THR A 14 -6.54 14.78 2.54
C THR A 14 -6.18 16.27 2.49
N GLY A 15 -6.99 17.11 3.15
CA GLY A 15 -7.00 18.57 2.99
C GLY A 15 -5.95 19.41 3.74
N ARG A 16 -4.74 18.92 4.06
CA ARG A 16 -3.78 19.79 4.81
C ARG A 16 -2.31 19.81 4.37
N ALA A 17 -1.86 18.93 3.48
CA ALA A 17 -0.43 18.81 3.18
C ALA A 17 -0.04 18.91 1.69
N THR A 18 -0.99 18.94 0.75
CA THR A 18 -0.68 18.98 -0.68
C THR A 18 -1.33 20.17 -1.38
N PRO A 19 -0.61 20.88 -2.28
CA PRO A 19 -1.23 21.86 -3.15
C PRO A 19 -2.28 21.16 -4.02
N SER A 20 -3.51 21.68 -3.95
CA SER A 20 -4.79 21.02 -4.17
C SER A 20 -5.15 20.62 -5.62
N CYS A 21 -4.18 20.36 -6.49
CA CYS A 21 -4.44 20.00 -7.89
C CYS A 21 -3.50 18.93 -8.47
N GLN A 22 -2.75 18.21 -7.65
CA GLN A 22 -1.88 17.12 -8.11
C GLN A 22 -2.54 15.76 -7.82
N PHE A 23 -2.83 14.98 -8.88
CA PHE A 23 -3.26 13.57 -8.75
C PHE A 23 -2.12 12.63 -8.29
N ILE A 24 -0.93 13.18 -8.06
CA ILE A 24 0.30 12.45 -7.78
C ILE A 24 0.71 12.74 -6.34
N TYR A 25 0.68 11.70 -5.50
CA TYR A 25 1.09 11.79 -4.10
C TYR A 25 2.61 11.65 -3.90
N LEU A 26 3.29 10.94 -4.80
CA LEU A 26 4.73 10.69 -4.73
C LEU A 26 5.45 11.53 -5.78
N VAL A 27 6.08 12.60 -5.34
CA VAL A 27 6.86 13.52 -6.18
C VAL A 27 8.34 13.47 -5.83
N THR A 28 9.17 13.56 -6.85
CA THR A 28 10.62 13.77 -6.73
C THR A 28 10.91 15.17 -6.20
N GLU A 29 12.15 15.41 -5.77
CA GLU A 29 12.63 16.74 -5.32
C GLU A 29 12.44 17.83 -6.40
N PHE A 30 12.33 17.44 -7.66
CA PHE A 30 12.06 18.33 -8.80
C PHE A 30 10.56 18.52 -9.10
N GLY A 31 9.66 18.07 -8.23
CA GLY A 31 8.21 18.21 -8.39
C GLY A 31 7.58 17.33 -9.48
N LYS A 32 8.32 16.34 -10.00
CA LYS A 32 7.82 15.38 -11.00
C LYS A 32 7.42 14.06 -10.37
N ALA A 33 6.44 13.36 -10.96
CA ALA A 33 6.08 12.01 -10.55
C ALA A 33 7.28 11.06 -10.60
N PHE A 34 7.38 10.14 -9.63
CA PHE A 34 8.35 9.05 -9.73
C PHE A 34 8.00 8.10 -10.87
N THR A 35 9.02 7.68 -11.63
CA THR A 35 8.93 6.49 -12.48
C THR A 35 9.02 5.23 -11.62
N VAL A 36 8.55 4.09 -12.14
CA VAL A 36 8.63 2.80 -11.42
C VAL A 36 10.07 2.47 -11.01
N ALA A 37 11.02 2.67 -11.93
CA ALA A 37 12.45 2.46 -11.65
C ALA A 37 13.00 3.51 -10.68
N GLY A 38 12.65 4.79 -10.86
CA GLY A 38 13.11 5.88 -10.00
C GLY A 38 12.68 5.73 -8.55
N PHE A 39 11.43 5.29 -8.32
CA PHE A 39 10.94 5.00 -6.98
C PHE A 39 11.72 3.85 -6.32
N GLY A 40 12.00 2.78 -7.07
CA GLY A 40 12.76 1.64 -6.55
C GLY A 40 14.17 2.02 -6.08
N ASN A 41 14.85 2.87 -6.84
CA ASN A 41 16.18 3.37 -6.48
C ASN A 41 16.12 4.29 -5.26
N LYS A 42 15.22 5.28 -5.24
CA LYS A 42 15.07 6.18 -4.08
C LYS A 42 14.67 5.44 -2.81
N PHE A 43 13.82 4.42 -2.92
CA PHE A 43 13.48 3.55 -1.79
C PHE A 43 14.70 2.79 -1.26
N ARG A 44 15.61 2.35 -2.15
CA ARG A 44 16.87 1.73 -1.73
C ARG A 44 17.75 2.71 -0.97
N ASP A 45 17.84 3.95 -1.45
CA ASP A 45 18.63 5.00 -0.79
C ASP A 45 18.09 5.25 0.63
N TRP A 46 16.77 5.35 0.80
CA TRP A 46 16.13 5.45 2.12
C TRP A 46 16.40 4.22 3.00
N CYS A 47 16.38 3.01 2.43
CA CYS A 47 16.73 1.81 3.18
C CYS A 47 18.20 1.82 3.63
N ASN A 48 19.13 2.31 2.80
CA ASN A 48 20.53 2.43 3.15
C ASN A 48 20.75 3.48 4.26
N GLU A 49 20.08 4.62 4.17
CA GLU A 49 20.10 5.68 5.20
C GLU A 49 19.57 5.17 6.54
N ALA A 50 18.55 4.31 6.53
CA ALA A 50 18.02 3.63 7.71
C ALA A 50 18.88 2.44 8.20
N GLY A 51 20.04 2.15 7.59
CA GLY A 51 20.89 1.00 7.94
C GLY A 51 20.35 -0.37 7.51
N LEU A 52 19.29 -0.40 6.70
CA LEU A 52 18.61 -1.60 6.21
C LEU A 52 18.96 -1.89 4.74
N SER A 53 20.25 -1.99 4.43
CA SER A 53 20.75 -2.14 3.05
C SER A 53 20.28 -3.41 2.31
N HIS A 54 19.73 -4.39 3.03
CA HIS A 54 19.15 -5.61 2.47
C HIS A 54 17.69 -5.44 2.00
N CYS A 55 17.02 -4.34 2.37
CA CYS A 55 15.62 -4.09 2.09
C CYS A 55 15.39 -3.42 0.72
N THR A 56 14.37 -3.89 -0.01
CA THR A 56 13.88 -3.28 -1.27
C THR A 56 12.38 -3.06 -1.18
N ALA A 57 11.83 -2.13 -1.96
CA ALA A 57 10.38 -1.91 -2.01
C ALA A 57 9.59 -3.20 -2.29
N ARG A 58 10.06 -4.00 -3.26
CA ARG A 58 9.47 -5.30 -3.58
C ARG A 58 9.64 -6.30 -2.44
N GLY A 59 10.79 -6.30 -1.77
CA GLY A 59 11.09 -7.15 -0.62
C GLY A 59 10.20 -6.83 0.57
N CYS A 60 10.04 -5.54 0.93
CA CYS A 60 9.14 -5.09 1.98
C CYS A 60 7.70 -5.53 1.71
N ARG A 61 7.22 -5.44 0.46
CA ARG A 61 5.90 -5.95 0.08
C ARG A 61 5.79 -7.47 0.27
N LYS A 62 6.83 -8.25 -0.04
CA LYS A 62 6.84 -9.70 0.20
C LYS A 62 6.86 -10.03 1.70
N ALA A 63 7.59 -9.26 2.51
CA ALA A 63 7.60 -9.41 3.95
C ALA A 63 6.22 -9.14 4.55
N GLY A 64 5.55 -8.06 4.13
CA GLY A 64 4.16 -7.78 4.50
C GLY A 64 3.20 -8.92 4.12
N ALA A 65 3.37 -9.48 2.91
CA ALA A 65 2.58 -10.62 2.48
C ALA A 65 2.84 -11.87 3.34
N LYS A 66 4.09 -12.12 3.73
CA LYS A 66 4.43 -13.21 4.65
C LYS A 66 3.79 -13.00 6.02
N MET A 67 3.87 -11.79 6.58
CA MET A 67 3.25 -11.45 7.86
C MET A 67 1.74 -11.62 7.84
N ALA A 68 1.06 -11.16 6.78
CA ALA A 68 -0.38 -11.36 6.60
C ALA A 68 -0.77 -12.85 6.51
N ALA A 69 0.06 -13.66 5.85
CA ALA A 69 -0.20 -15.10 5.76
C ALA A 69 -0.01 -15.79 7.12
N GLU A 70 1.02 -15.41 7.88
CA GLU A 70 1.30 -15.95 9.21
C GLU A 70 0.26 -15.54 10.26
N SER A 71 -0.34 -14.35 10.11
CA SER A 71 -1.43 -13.88 10.98
C SER A 71 -2.80 -14.44 10.60
N GLY A 72 -2.88 -15.31 9.58
CA GLY A 72 -4.10 -16.03 9.21
C GLY A 72 -5.04 -15.27 8.28
N ALA A 73 -4.53 -14.34 7.47
CA ALA A 73 -5.35 -13.64 6.48
C ALA A 73 -6.03 -14.64 5.52
N THR A 74 -7.34 -14.48 5.35
CA THR A 74 -8.09 -15.29 4.38
C THR A 74 -7.63 -14.98 2.96
N ALA A 75 -7.82 -15.92 2.02
CA ALA A 75 -7.46 -15.72 0.63
C ALA A 75 -8.10 -14.44 0.03
N HIS A 76 -9.33 -14.11 0.42
CA HIS A 76 -10.03 -12.91 -0.03
C HIS A 76 -9.43 -11.61 0.54
N GLN A 77 -9.06 -11.59 1.82
CA GLN A 77 -8.38 -10.46 2.46
C GLN A 77 -6.97 -10.27 1.89
N PHE A 78 -6.25 -11.36 1.67
CA PHE A 78 -4.93 -11.33 1.05
C PHE A 78 -4.99 -10.76 -0.37
N MET A 79 -6.00 -11.14 -1.15
CA MET A 79 -6.24 -10.55 -2.47
C MET A 79 -6.61 -9.08 -2.40
N ALA A 80 -7.41 -8.68 -1.41
CA ALA A 80 -7.81 -7.29 -1.22
C ALA A 80 -6.62 -6.40 -0.89
N ILE A 81 -5.67 -6.87 -0.07
CA ILE A 81 -4.47 -6.11 0.32
C ILE A 81 -3.39 -6.12 -0.77
N PHE A 82 -3.07 -7.29 -1.34
CA PHE A 82 -1.89 -7.44 -2.21
C PHE A 82 -2.20 -7.48 -3.71
N GLY A 83 -3.48 -7.49 -4.09
CA GLY A 83 -3.92 -7.42 -5.49
C GLY A 83 -3.54 -8.65 -6.33
N ARG A 84 -3.37 -9.82 -5.70
CA ARG A 84 -2.94 -11.04 -6.40
C ARG A 84 -4.13 -11.71 -7.11
N PRO A 85 -4.06 -12.00 -8.42
CA PRO A 85 -5.15 -12.68 -9.13
C PRO A 85 -5.05 -14.19 -8.94
N CYS A 86 -5.87 -14.79 -8.08
CA CYS A 86 -6.06 -16.24 -8.03
C CYS A 86 -7.55 -16.53 -7.79
N ALA A 87 -8.19 -17.22 -8.75
CA ALA A 87 -9.63 -17.48 -8.86
C ALA A 87 -10.52 -16.23 -8.86
N ARG A 88 -11.41 -16.14 -9.86
CA ARG A 88 -12.36 -15.03 -10.09
C ARG A 88 -12.91 -14.50 -8.76
N PRO A 89 -12.55 -13.29 -8.31
CA PRO A 89 -13.05 -12.76 -7.06
C PRO A 89 -14.55 -12.53 -7.24
N ARG A 90 -15.38 -13.36 -6.57
CA ARG A 90 -16.83 -13.18 -6.55
C ARG A 90 -17.26 -11.95 -5.73
N SER A 91 -16.33 -11.34 -4.99
CA SER A 91 -16.54 -10.09 -4.26
C SER A 91 -16.54 -8.89 -5.22
N SER A 92 -17.62 -8.12 -5.20
CA SER A 92 -17.71 -6.80 -5.83
C SER A 92 -16.57 -5.87 -5.37
N ASN A 93 -16.25 -4.83 -6.15
CA ASN A 93 -15.20 -3.88 -5.78
C ASN A 93 -15.43 -3.22 -4.41
N ALA A 94 -16.69 -2.94 -4.04
CA ALA A 94 -17.06 -2.40 -2.73
C ALA A 94 -16.68 -3.35 -1.58
N ASN A 95 -16.89 -4.65 -1.75
CA ASN A 95 -16.49 -5.65 -0.74
C ASN A 95 -14.97 -5.77 -0.60
N ARG A 96 -14.19 -5.45 -1.64
CA ARG A 96 -12.72 -5.51 -1.56
C ARG A 96 -12.17 -4.42 -0.65
N THR A 97 -12.72 -3.21 -0.68
CA THR A 97 -12.30 -2.12 0.21
C THR A 97 -12.53 -2.49 1.67
N LEU A 98 -13.73 -2.98 2.00
CA LEU A 98 -14.06 -3.42 3.36
C LEU A 98 -13.18 -4.59 3.83
N LEU A 99 -12.92 -5.57 2.97
CA LEU A 99 -12.04 -6.68 3.29
C LEU A 99 -10.59 -6.23 3.52
N ALA A 100 -10.11 -5.24 2.76
CA ALA A 100 -8.78 -4.67 2.95
C ALA A 100 -8.70 -3.94 4.30
N GLU A 101 -9.67 -3.06 4.60
CA GLU A 101 -9.76 -2.34 5.87
C GLU A 101 -9.76 -3.30 7.07
N GLN A 102 -10.61 -4.32 7.02
CA GLN A 102 -10.70 -5.34 8.06
C GLN A 102 -9.39 -6.12 8.22
N ALA A 103 -8.55 -6.23 7.20
CA ALA A 103 -7.35 -7.04 7.23
C ALA A 103 -6.04 -6.24 7.41
N MET A 104 -6.07 -4.90 7.38
CA MET A 104 -4.85 -4.09 7.55
C MET A 104 -4.13 -4.37 8.88
N HIS A 105 -4.88 -4.68 9.94
CA HIS A 105 -4.31 -5.03 11.25
C HIS A 105 -3.44 -6.30 11.21
N LEU A 106 -3.61 -7.17 10.21
CA LEU A 106 -2.86 -8.42 10.03
C LEU A 106 -1.44 -8.19 9.49
N LEU A 107 -1.12 -6.98 9.05
CA LEU A 107 0.22 -6.59 8.58
C LEU A 107 1.18 -6.22 9.71
N VAL A 108 0.64 -5.91 10.88
CA VAL A 108 1.44 -5.59 12.06
C VAL A 108 1.81 -6.90 12.74
N PRO A 109 3.09 -7.14 13.05
CA PRO A 109 3.47 -8.28 13.87
C PRO A 109 2.70 -8.19 15.18
N ARG A 110 1.88 -9.21 15.46
CA ARG A 110 1.29 -9.34 16.78
C ARG A 110 2.45 -9.72 17.70
N GLU A 111 2.80 -8.84 18.65
CA GLU A 111 3.70 -9.18 19.75
C GLU A 111 3.19 -10.51 20.32
N LYS A 112 3.95 -11.58 20.13
CA LYS A 112 3.71 -12.81 20.88
C LYS A 112 4.06 -12.43 22.30
N ASN A 113 3.06 -12.04 23.10
CA ASN A 113 3.20 -11.99 24.54
C ASN A 113 3.87 -13.30 24.91
N LYS A 114 5.13 -13.24 25.38
CA LYS A 114 5.75 -14.36 26.04
C LYS A 114 4.89 -14.60 27.27
N SER A 115 3.89 -15.48 27.15
CA SER A 115 3.21 -16.08 28.29
C SER A 115 4.34 -16.56 29.20
N GLY A 116 4.36 -16.02 30.42
CA GLY A 116 5.49 -16.14 31.32
C GLY A 116 5.86 -17.58 31.69
N ALA A 117 7.05 -17.66 32.29
CA ALA A 117 7.70 -18.78 32.96
C ALA A 117 8.26 -19.88 32.04
#